data_AF-A0A382THQ1-F1
#
_entry.id   AF-A0A382THQ1-F1
#
_cell.length_a   1.000
_cell.length_b   1.000
_cell.length_c   1.000
_cell.angle_alpha   90.00
_cell.angle_beta   90.00
_cell.angle_gamma   90.00
#
_symmetry.space_group_name_H-M   'P 1'
#
loop_
_entity.id
_entity.type
_entity.pdbx_description
1 polymer ?
#
loop_
_entity_poly.entity_id
_entity_poly.type
_entity_poly.pdbx_seq_one_letter_code
_entity_poly.pdbx_strand_id
1 'polypeptide(L)'
;MVVTSKPVSALKPAEKKAFYESVHAAAHAAGREAAQAAVLPRYVAVQHANPLDDSSEIVKVWDQPFELCGFASVQIKGANKGYGKWVVASGVGRTDSYNGGAAISVFEFGQSHGRKVAYASAYADTVKEL
;
A
#
# COMPACT_ATOMS: atom_id res chain seq x y z
N MET A 1 13.29 -1.52 14.19
CA MET A 1 13.01 -0.12 14.57
C MET A 1 14.16 0.76 14.10
N VAL A 2 13.92 1.75 13.25
CA VAL A 2 14.95 2.73 12.83
C VAL A 2 15.08 3.76 13.95
N VAL A 3 16.01 3.54 14.88
CA VAL A 3 16.19 4.43 16.04
C VAL A 3 17.22 5.51 15.69
N THR A 4 16.82 6.78 15.80
CA THR A 4 17.77 7.90 15.79
C THR A 4 18.11 8.30 17.22
N SER A 5 19.40 8.53 17.50
CA SER A 5 19.87 9.01 18.81
C SER A 5 19.43 10.44 19.16
N LYS A 6 18.85 11.17 18.19
CA LYS A 6 18.37 12.55 18.30
C LYS A 6 16.95 12.65 17.74
N PRO A 7 16.12 13.59 18.21
CA PRO A 7 14.82 13.85 17.61
C PRO A 7 14.99 14.29 16.15
N VAL A 8 14.11 13.82 15.26
CA VAL A 8 14.19 14.11 13.81
C VAL A 8 14.24 15.61 13.54
N SER A 9 13.58 16.44 14.36
CA SER A 9 13.63 17.90 14.25
C SER A 9 15.05 18.48 14.33
N ALA A 10 15.93 17.88 15.15
CA ALA A 10 17.29 18.34 15.40
C ALA A 10 18.33 17.81 14.38
N LEU A 11 17.94 16.90 13.48
CA LEU A 11 18.82 16.38 12.44
C LEU A 11 19.12 17.45 11.36
N LYS A 12 20.35 17.45 10.83
CA LYS A 12 20.74 18.24 9.66
C LYS A 12 20.00 17.74 8.42
N PRO A 13 19.88 18.54 7.34
CA PRO A 13 19.14 18.15 6.14
C PRO A 13 19.57 16.80 5.54
N ALA A 14 20.88 16.53 5.47
CA ALA A 14 21.40 15.27 4.96
C ALA A 14 21.05 14.07 5.86
N GLU A 15 21.12 14.25 7.18
CA GLU A 15 20.75 13.22 8.17
C GLU A 15 19.24 12.93 8.13
N LYS A 16 18.40 13.97 7.96
CA LYS A 16 16.94 13.81 7.77
C LYS A 16 16.62 13.01 6.52
N LYS A 17 17.29 13.31 5.41
CA LYS A 17 17.11 12.58 4.16
C LYS A 17 17.47 11.09 4.34
N ALA A 18 18.65 10.81 4.89
CA ALA A 18 19.10 9.44 5.14
C ALA A 18 18.17 8.68 6.11
N PHE A 19 17.65 9.38 7.13
CA PHE A 19 16.64 8.82 8.01
C PHE A 19 15.36 8.45 7.25
N TYR A 20 14.78 9.36 6.46
CA TYR A 20 13.57 9.04 5.71
C TYR A 20 13.78 7.95 4.66
N GLU A 21 14.95 7.87 4.03
CA GLU A 21 15.34 6.77 3.15
C GLU A 21 15.36 5.43 3.88
N SER A 22 15.93 5.37 5.09
CA SER A 22 15.96 4.13 5.88
C SER A 22 14.59 3.74 6.41
N VAL A 23 13.76 4.72 6.82
CA VAL A 23 12.35 4.50 7.16
C VAL A 23 11.58 3.90 5.98
N HIS A 24 11.73 4.49 4.79
CA HIS A 24 11.10 3.99 3.58
C HIS A 24 11.55 2.56 3.25
N ALA A 25 12.86 2.28 3.31
CA ALA A 25 13.40 0.95 3.02
C ALA A 25 12.89 -0.11 3.99
N ALA A 26 12.83 0.21 5.29
CA ALA A 26 12.29 -0.69 6.31
C ALA A 26 10.79 -0.98 6.09
N ALA A 27 9.99 0.08 5.84
CA ALA A 27 8.56 -0.06 5.58
C ALA A 27 8.28 -0.82 4.27
N HIS A 28 9.09 -0.60 3.23
CA HIS A 28 9.00 -1.34 1.98
C HIS A 28 9.32 -2.83 2.18
N ALA A 29 10.37 -3.15 2.95
CA ALA A 29 10.72 -4.54 3.27
C ALA A 29 9.58 -5.25 4.03
N ALA A 30 9.05 -4.63 5.08
CA ALA A 30 7.91 -5.15 5.85
C ALA A 30 6.66 -5.33 4.98
N GLY A 31 6.38 -4.36 4.11
CA GLY A 31 5.27 -4.46 3.14
C GLY A 31 5.42 -5.66 2.21
N ARG A 32 6.62 -5.89 1.65
CA ARG A 32 6.86 -7.03 0.75
C ARG A 32 6.72 -8.37 1.48
N GLU A 33 7.26 -8.48 2.68
CA GLU A 33 7.13 -9.68 3.51
C GLU A 33 5.65 -9.99 3.81
N ALA A 34 4.89 -8.99 4.25
CA ALA A 34 3.46 -9.14 4.53
C ALA A 34 2.66 -9.55 3.28
N ALA A 35 2.95 -8.96 2.13
CA ALA A 35 2.28 -9.30 0.86
C ALA A 35 2.61 -10.71 0.36
N GLN A 36 3.83 -11.20 0.61
CA GLN A 36 4.24 -12.57 0.27
C GLN A 36 3.61 -13.59 1.22
N ALA A 37 3.56 -13.29 2.53
CA ALA A 37 2.97 -14.14 3.55
C ALA A 37 1.43 -14.16 3.51
N ALA A 38 0.80 -13.22 2.82
CA ALA A 38 -0.66 -13.13 2.75
C ALA A 38 -1.29 -14.39 2.13
N VAL A 39 -2.13 -15.06 2.92
CA VAL A 39 -3.03 -16.13 2.49
C VAL A 39 -4.37 -15.50 2.13
N LEU A 40 -4.73 -15.54 0.85
CA LEU A 40 -5.90 -14.83 0.32
C LEU A 40 -6.96 -15.80 -0.21
N PRO A 41 -8.26 -15.46 -0.04
CA PRO A 41 -9.33 -16.22 -0.67
C PRO A 41 -9.21 -16.15 -2.20
N ARG A 42 -9.58 -17.25 -2.85
CA ARG A 42 -9.73 -17.33 -4.30
C ARG A 42 -11.21 -17.35 -4.67
N TYR A 43 -11.53 -16.70 -5.77
CA TYR A 43 -12.88 -16.52 -6.26
C TYR A 43 -13.02 -17.13 -7.65
N VAL A 44 -14.24 -17.50 -8.00
CA VAL A 44 -14.62 -18.02 -9.32
C VAL A 44 -15.70 -17.10 -9.84
N ALA A 45 -15.63 -16.70 -11.11
CA ALA A 45 -16.64 -15.84 -11.69
C ALA A 45 -17.82 -16.69 -12.17
N VAL A 46 -19.03 -16.24 -11.86
CA VAL A 46 -20.28 -16.87 -12.31
C VAL A 46 -21.16 -15.83 -13.00
N GLN A 47 -21.87 -16.27 -14.04
CA GLN A 47 -22.90 -15.46 -14.70
C GLN A 47 -24.26 -16.06 -14.39
N HIS A 48 -25.14 -15.22 -13.88
CA HIS A 48 -26.54 -15.54 -13.63
C HIS A 48 -27.39 -15.22 -14.88
N ALA A 49 -28.51 -15.92 -15.04
CA ALA A 49 -29.47 -15.73 -16.12
C ALA A 49 -30.00 -14.29 -16.15
N ASN A 50 -30.24 -13.71 -14.97
CA ASN A 50 -30.46 -12.29 -14.78
C ASN A 50 -29.26 -11.68 -14.03
N PRO A 51 -28.41 -10.86 -14.68
CA PRO A 51 -27.25 -10.23 -14.05
C PRO A 51 -27.54 -9.28 -12.89
N LEU A 52 -28.81 -8.91 -12.66
CA LEU A 52 -29.24 -8.03 -11.57
C LEU A 52 -30.00 -8.78 -10.46
N ASP A 53 -30.04 -10.11 -10.53
CA ASP A 53 -30.70 -10.98 -9.55
C ASP A 53 -29.82 -12.20 -9.23
N ASP A 54 -29.13 -12.11 -8.10
CA ASP A 54 -28.23 -13.15 -7.58
C ASP A 54 -28.96 -14.48 -7.27
N SER A 55 -30.29 -14.49 -7.22
CA SER A 55 -31.08 -15.72 -7.01
C SER A 55 -31.42 -16.46 -8.31
N SER A 56 -31.20 -15.84 -9.47
CA SER A 56 -31.48 -16.46 -10.77
C SER A 56 -30.47 -17.56 -11.13
N GLU A 57 -30.84 -18.46 -12.03
CA GLU A 57 -30.02 -19.61 -12.40
C GLU A 57 -28.61 -19.22 -12.89
N ILE A 58 -27.58 -19.97 -12.49
CA ILE A 58 -26.23 -19.78 -13.02
C ILE A 58 -26.14 -20.42 -14.42
N VAL A 59 -25.87 -19.60 -15.43
CA VAL A 59 -25.78 -20.05 -16.83
C VAL A 59 -24.34 -20.28 -17.29
N LYS A 60 -23.35 -19.72 -16.57
CA LYS A 60 -21.93 -19.90 -16.89
C LYS A 60 -21.04 -19.78 -15.66
N VAL A 61 -20.01 -20.61 -15.61
CA VAL A 61 -18.95 -20.59 -14.60
C VAL A 61 -17.60 -20.51 -15.29
N TRP A 62 -16.75 -19.56 -14.88
CA TRP A 62 -15.34 -19.52 -15.27
C TRP A 62 -14.52 -20.14 -14.15
N ASP A 63 -14.19 -21.42 -14.30
CA ASP A 63 -13.61 -22.30 -13.28
C ASP A 63 -12.21 -21.90 -12.78
N GLN A 64 -11.52 -21.00 -13.47
CA GLN A 64 -10.19 -20.53 -13.10
C GLN A 64 -10.24 -19.63 -11.85
N PRO A 65 -9.72 -20.08 -10.69
CA PRO A 65 -9.79 -19.30 -9.47
C PRO A 65 -8.84 -18.09 -9.54
N PHE A 66 -9.29 -16.93 -9.10
CA PHE A 66 -8.52 -15.69 -9.09
C PHE A 66 -8.56 -15.00 -7.73
N GLU A 67 -7.52 -14.22 -7.41
CA GLU A 67 -7.56 -13.26 -6.29
C GLU A 67 -8.29 -11.99 -6.77
N LEU A 68 -9.07 -11.33 -5.91
CA LEU A 68 -9.78 -10.10 -6.31
C LEU A 68 -8.81 -9.08 -6.93
N CYS A 69 -9.20 -8.54 -8.08
CA CYS A 69 -8.44 -7.52 -8.77
C CYS A 69 -8.61 -6.16 -8.08
N GLY A 70 -7.53 -5.39 -7.91
CA GLY A 70 -7.65 -4.04 -7.37
C GLY A 70 -6.33 -3.30 -7.13
N PHE A 71 -6.46 -2.19 -6.42
CA PHE A 71 -5.39 -1.23 -6.13
C PHE A 71 -5.33 -0.93 -4.64
N ALA A 72 -4.14 -0.60 -4.15
CA ALA A 72 -3.97 -0.03 -2.82
C ALA A 72 -2.90 1.07 -2.87
N SER A 73 -2.97 1.98 -1.91
CA SER A 73 -1.96 3.00 -1.68
C SER A 73 -1.76 3.22 -0.19
N VAL A 74 -0.56 3.65 0.19
CA VAL A 74 -0.26 4.16 1.54
C VAL A 74 -0.56 5.64 1.55
N GLN A 75 -1.41 6.08 2.47
CA GLN A 75 -1.78 7.49 2.62
C GLN A 75 -1.04 8.19 3.75
N ILE A 76 -0.50 9.37 3.45
CA ILE A 76 0.25 10.22 4.37
C ILE A 76 -0.43 11.58 4.42
N LYS A 77 -1.08 11.92 5.54
CA LYS A 77 -1.93 13.13 5.65
C LYS A 77 -1.22 14.48 5.39
N GLY A 78 0.10 14.52 5.37
CA GLY A 78 0.86 15.76 5.12
C GLY A 78 1.95 15.59 4.07
N ALA A 79 1.83 16.32 2.96
CA ALA A 79 2.85 16.35 1.89
C ALA A 79 3.83 17.53 1.99
N ASN A 80 3.58 18.50 2.86
CA ASN A 80 4.35 19.74 2.93
C ASN A 80 5.45 19.74 4.02
N LYS A 81 5.49 18.70 4.88
CA LYS A 81 6.46 18.59 5.97
C LYS A 81 6.93 17.15 6.18
N GLY A 82 8.05 17.02 6.88
CA GLY A 82 8.57 15.75 7.38
C GLY A 82 8.71 14.66 6.32
N TYR A 83 8.28 13.46 6.66
CA TYR A 83 8.35 12.28 5.80
C TYR A 83 7.55 12.45 4.50
N GLY A 84 6.32 12.98 4.55
CA GLY A 84 5.50 13.14 3.34
C GLY A 84 6.07 14.17 2.35
N LYS A 85 6.75 15.22 2.82
CA LYS A 85 7.52 16.11 1.92
C LYS A 85 8.65 15.37 1.23
N TRP A 86 9.38 14.54 1.97
CA TRP A 86 10.43 13.72 1.38
C TRP A 86 9.89 12.70 0.38
N VAL A 87 8.75 12.05 0.67
CA VAL A 87 8.09 11.09 -0.25
C VAL A 87 7.77 11.73 -1.60
N VAL A 88 7.22 12.95 -1.60
CA VAL A 88 6.92 13.67 -2.85
C VAL A 88 8.21 14.14 -3.54
N ALA A 89 9.15 14.72 -2.79
CA ALA A 89 10.40 15.26 -3.36
C ALA A 89 11.34 14.18 -3.91
N SER A 90 11.29 12.96 -3.39
CA SER A 90 12.10 11.82 -3.84
C SER A 90 11.49 11.06 -5.01
N GLY A 91 10.22 11.33 -5.38
CA GLY A 91 9.50 10.61 -6.42
C GLY A 91 8.95 9.23 -6.01
N VAL A 92 9.11 8.84 -4.75
CA VAL A 92 8.54 7.60 -4.18
C VAL A 92 7.01 7.62 -4.22
N GLY A 93 6.43 8.80 -3.97
CA GLY A 93 5.00 9.01 -4.01
C GLY A 93 4.67 10.36 -4.64
N ARG A 94 3.38 10.68 -4.67
CA ARG A 94 2.86 11.92 -5.24
C ARG A 94 1.86 12.57 -4.30
N THR A 95 1.60 13.85 -4.50
CA THR A 95 0.48 14.51 -3.84
C THR A 95 -0.83 13.84 -4.23
N ASP A 96 -1.74 13.67 -3.27
CA ASP A 96 -3.08 13.16 -3.50
C ASP A 96 -4.07 14.32 -3.34
N SER A 97 -4.68 14.74 -4.44
CA SER A 97 -5.69 15.81 -4.44
C SER A 97 -7.05 15.35 -3.91
N TYR A 98 -7.34 14.05 -3.93
CA TYR A 98 -8.62 13.50 -3.49
C TYR A 98 -8.64 13.32 -1.97
N ASN A 99 -7.64 12.65 -1.40
CA ASN A 99 -7.57 12.43 0.06
C ASN A 99 -6.78 13.52 0.80
N GLY A 100 -6.08 14.39 0.06
CA GLY A 100 -5.12 15.33 0.63
C GLY A 100 -3.82 14.64 1.07
N GLY A 101 -2.73 15.40 1.12
CA GLY A 101 -1.43 14.89 1.54
C GLY A 101 -0.66 14.19 0.42
N ALA A 102 0.03 13.10 0.74
CA ALA A 102 0.84 12.31 -0.18
C ALA A 102 0.41 10.84 -0.19
N ALA A 103 0.46 10.20 -1.35
CA ALA A 103 0.15 8.80 -1.55
C ALA A 103 1.31 8.06 -2.19
N ILE A 104 1.56 6.84 -1.73
CA ILE A 104 2.47 5.88 -2.36
C ILE A 104 1.61 4.75 -2.94
N SER A 105 1.51 4.69 -4.26
CA SER A 105 0.77 3.62 -4.94
C SER A 105 1.53 2.30 -4.89
N VAL A 106 0.83 1.20 -4.62
CA VAL A 106 1.41 -0.15 -4.66
C VAL A 106 1.30 -0.71 -6.07
N PHE A 107 2.39 -0.65 -6.83
CA PHE A 107 2.46 -1.16 -8.20
C PHE A 107 2.90 -2.63 -8.28
N GLU A 108 3.47 -3.17 -7.20
CA GLU A 108 3.85 -4.58 -7.10
C GLU A 108 2.62 -5.50 -6.98
N PHE A 109 2.84 -6.82 -7.08
CA PHE A 109 1.82 -7.86 -6.87
C PHE A 109 0.72 -7.95 -7.94
N GLY A 110 0.98 -7.43 -9.15
CA GLY A 110 0.07 -7.56 -10.29
C GLY A 110 -1.29 -6.94 -10.01
N GLN A 111 -2.38 -7.67 -10.29
CA GLN A 111 -3.74 -7.21 -10.01
C GLN A 111 -4.24 -7.57 -8.61
N SER A 112 -3.48 -8.29 -7.79
CA SER A 112 -3.97 -8.78 -6.50
C SER A 112 -4.27 -7.64 -5.52
N HIS A 113 -5.55 -7.40 -5.25
CA HIS A 113 -5.99 -6.42 -4.27
C HIS A 113 -5.50 -6.78 -2.86
N GLY A 114 -5.69 -8.03 -2.44
CA GLY A 114 -5.35 -8.47 -1.09
C GLY A 114 -3.87 -8.32 -0.76
N ARG A 115 -2.97 -8.63 -1.72
CA ARG A 115 -1.53 -8.48 -1.50
C ARG A 115 -1.13 -7.02 -1.41
N LYS A 116 -1.70 -6.16 -2.26
CA LYS A 116 -1.45 -4.71 -2.22
C LYS A 116 -1.94 -4.10 -0.91
N VAL A 117 -3.08 -4.54 -0.39
CA VAL A 117 -3.59 -4.09 0.92
C VAL A 117 -2.70 -4.57 2.05
N ALA A 118 -2.25 -5.84 2.04
CA ALA A 118 -1.32 -6.37 3.03
C ALA A 118 0.00 -5.58 3.04
N TYR A 119 0.56 -5.31 1.85
CA TYR A 119 1.72 -4.43 1.69
C TYR A 119 1.47 -3.05 2.30
N ALA A 120 0.39 -2.38 1.89
CA ALA A 120 0.12 -0.99 2.28
C ALA A 120 -0.10 -0.87 3.79
N SER A 121 -0.75 -1.87 4.39
CA SER A 121 -1.02 -1.91 5.84
C SER A 121 0.29 -2.07 6.62
N ALA A 122 1.09 -3.09 6.31
CA ALA A 122 2.36 -3.32 7.00
C ALA A 122 3.36 -2.16 6.79
N TYR A 123 3.36 -1.56 5.60
CA TYR A 123 4.12 -0.34 5.34
C TYR A 123 3.67 0.80 6.26
N ALA A 124 2.37 1.07 6.31
CA ALA A 124 1.82 2.16 7.12
C ALA A 124 2.11 1.97 8.61
N ASP A 125 2.01 0.74 9.11
CA ASP A 125 2.25 0.44 10.51
C ASP A 125 3.75 0.56 10.86
N THR A 126 4.65 0.10 9.98
CA THR A 126 6.09 0.29 10.14
C THR A 126 6.47 1.78 10.22
N VAL A 127 5.76 2.65 9.49
CA VAL A 127 5.99 4.11 9.52
C VAL A 127 5.40 4.76 10.77
N LYS A 128 4.28 4.26 11.31
CA LYS A 128 3.66 4.81 12.55
C LYS A 128 4.48 4.50 13.81
N GLU A 129 5.18 3.37 13.83
CA GLU A 129 5.99 2.92 14.97
C GLU A 129 7.34 3.66 15.11
N LEU A 130 7.56 4.72 14.33
CA LEU A 130 8.80 5.52 14.27
C LEU A 130 8.56 6.97 14.72
#